data_AF-A0AAE1FEJ6-F1
#
_entry.id   AF-A0AAE1FEJ6-F1
#
_cell.length_a   1.000
_cell.length_b   1.000
_cell.length_c   1.000
_cell.angle_alpha   90.00
_cell.angle_beta   90.00
_cell.angle_gamma   90.00
#
_symmetry.space_group_name_H-M   'P 1'
#
loop_
_entity.id
_entity.type
_entity.pdbx_description
1 polymer ?
#
loop_
_entity_poly.entity_id
_entity_poly.type
_entity_poly.pdbx_seq_one_letter_code
_entity_poly.pdbx_strand_id
1 'polypeptide(L)'
;MGESTVERYQWLSGTALTLLLADITLNSVFQAFSSNTLLTLLIYIIQDVCLVFSLILLLLALFSTSLSQAGLIGELFQRFQWCIIVAVIYLALSLAFHSWSLEQQWQRSDVYIWTHGMVSLYTIQRTVGCLHYYLYKRAILQLSDKNFYTHLSLRT
;
A
#
# COMPACT_ATOMS: atom_id res chain seq x y z
N MET A 1 10.46 28.47 -13.22
CA MET A 1 10.25 27.93 -11.85
C MET A 1 9.17 26.82 -11.79
N GLY A 2 8.59 26.37 -12.92
CA GLY A 2 7.54 25.34 -12.95
C GLY A 2 8.01 23.90 -13.23
N GLU A 3 9.18 23.71 -13.86
CA GLU A 3 9.69 22.39 -14.26
C GLU A 3 10.11 21.52 -13.07
N SER A 4 10.82 22.09 -12.09
CA SER A 4 11.30 21.37 -10.90
C SER A 4 10.19 20.78 -10.04
N THR A 5 8.98 21.33 -10.13
CA THR A 5 7.81 20.83 -9.39
C THR A 5 7.12 19.70 -10.17
N VAL A 6 7.11 19.73 -11.51
CA VAL A 6 6.61 18.58 -12.32
C VAL A 6 7.44 17.33 -12.00
N GLU A 7 8.76 17.49 -12.03
CA GLU A 7 9.70 16.39 -11.90
C GLU A 7 9.55 15.71 -10.54
N ARG A 8 9.43 16.49 -9.46
CA ARG A 8 9.19 15.98 -8.10
C ARG A 8 7.92 15.13 -8.00
N TYR A 9 6.81 15.56 -8.60
CA TYR A 9 5.56 14.80 -8.58
C TYR A 9 5.66 13.51 -9.42
N GLN A 10 6.36 13.55 -10.56
CA GLN A 10 6.60 12.36 -11.38
C GLN A 10 7.46 11.31 -10.65
N TRP A 11 8.52 11.74 -9.96
CA TRP A 11 9.37 10.86 -9.15
C TRP A 11 8.61 10.21 -8.00
N LEU A 12 7.79 10.97 -7.27
CA LEU A 12 6.95 10.44 -6.19
C LEU A 12 5.96 9.39 -6.72
N SER A 13 5.29 9.69 -7.83
CA SER A 13 4.34 8.77 -8.49
C SER A 13 5.01 7.47 -8.96
N GLY A 14 6.17 7.59 -9.62
CA GLY A 14 6.92 6.44 -10.11
C GLY A 14 7.42 5.55 -8.98
N THR A 15 7.91 6.15 -7.88
CA THR A 15 8.36 5.42 -6.69
C THR A 15 7.19 4.68 -6.04
N ALA A 16 6.05 5.36 -5.87
CA ALA A 16 4.85 4.77 -5.29
C ALA A 16 4.30 3.61 -6.14
N LEU A 17 4.33 3.72 -7.48
CA LEU A 17 3.93 2.63 -8.38
C LEU A 17 4.90 1.46 -8.33
N THR A 18 6.20 1.73 -8.22
CA THR A 18 7.22 0.67 -8.10
C THR A 18 7.05 -0.13 -6.81
N LEU A 19 6.78 0.56 -5.69
CA LEU A 19 6.49 -0.10 -4.42
C LEU A 19 5.21 -0.95 -4.48
N LEU A 20 4.17 -0.46 -5.16
CA LEU A 20 2.93 -1.21 -5.36
C LEU A 20 3.16 -2.49 -6.18
N LEU A 21 3.96 -2.39 -7.25
CA LEU A 21 4.34 -3.54 -8.07
C LEU A 21 5.19 -4.55 -7.28
N ALA A 22 6.11 -4.05 -6.45
CA ALA A 22 6.90 -4.88 -5.56
C ALA A 22 6.01 -5.65 -4.58
N ASP A 23 5.06 -4.97 -3.91
CA ASP A 23 4.11 -5.64 -3.01
C ASP A 23 3.30 -6.71 -3.74
N ILE A 24 2.69 -6.39 -4.90
CA ILE A 24 1.92 -7.37 -5.68
C ILE A 24 2.76 -8.61 -6.03
N THR A 25 4.01 -8.38 -6.42
CA THR A 25 4.93 -9.46 -6.81
C THR A 25 5.29 -10.33 -5.61
N LEU A 26 5.71 -9.73 -4.50
CA LEU A 26 6.07 -10.44 -3.27
C LEU A 26 4.87 -11.19 -2.70
N ASN A 27 3.71 -10.52 -2.66
CA ASN A 27 2.45 -11.12 -2.23
C ASN A 27 2.08 -12.31 -3.15
N SER A 28 2.42 -12.31 -4.44
CA SER A 28 2.09 -13.46 -5.31
C SER A 28 3.11 -14.60 -5.21
N VAL A 29 4.38 -14.27 -4.97
CA VAL A 29 5.50 -15.20 -5.06
C VAL A 29 5.84 -15.86 -3.72
N PHE A 30 5.44 -15.30 -2.58
CA PHE A 30 5.79 -15.83 -1.25
C PHE A 30 5.48 -17.33 -1.09
N GLN A 31 4.40 -17.82 -1.70
CA GLN A 31 3.98 -19.22 -1.61
C GLN A 31 4.98 -20.18 -2.27
N ALA A 32 5.71 -19.73 -3.29
CA ALA A 32 6.78 -20.54 -3.92
C ALA A 32 7.95 -20.81 -2.96
N PHE A 33 8.13 -19.94 -1.95
CA PHE A 33 9.21 -20.01 -0.98
C PHE A 33 8.74 -20.46 0.40
N SER A 34 7.46 -20.85 0.55
CA SER A 34 6.85 -21.19 1.85
C SER A 34 7.43 -22.45 2.51
N SER A 35 8.21 -23.24 1.78
CA SER A 35 8.95 -24.39 2.31
C SER A 35 10.18 -24.00 3.12
N ASN A 36 10.70 -22.79 2.93
CA ASN A 36 11.88 -22.29 3.62
C ASN A 36 11.49 -21.11 4.52
N THR A 37 11.51 -21.34 5.84
CA THR A 37 11.13 -20.35 6.85
C THR A 37 11.95 -19.07 6.76
N LEU A 38 13.25 -19.16 6.47
CA LEU A 38 14.13 -17.99 6.36
C LEU A 38 13.78 -17.15 5.14
N LEU A 39 13.55 -17.77 3.98
CA LEU A 39 13.14 -17.04 2.77
C LEU A 39 11.75 -16.42 2.93
N THR A 40 10.82 -17.16 3.55
CA THR A 40 9.46 -16.65 3.85
C THR A 40 9.53 -15.41 4.74
N LEU A 41 10.34 -15.46 5.80
CA LEU A 41 10.56 -14.33 6.71
C LEU A 41 11.12 -13.10 5.99
N LEU A 42 12.13 -13.29 5.12
CA LEU A 42 12.70 -12.18 4.36
C LEU A 42 11.66 -11.54 3.41
N ILE A 43 10.86 -12.35 2.72
CA ILE A 43 9.79 -11.86 1.83
C ILE A 43 8.78 -11.03 2.62
N TYR A 44 8.31 -11.52 3.78
CA TYR A 44 7.37 -10.79 4.63
C TYR A 44 7.94 -9.47 5.13
N ILE A 45 9.18 -9.44 5.60
CA ILE A 45 9.84 -8.20 6.05
C ILE A 45 9.93 -7.18 4.91
N ILE A 46 10.40 -7.60 3.73
CA ILE A 46 10.52 -6.71 2.57
C ILE A 46 9.15 -6.17 2.17
N GLN A 47 8.13 -7.03 2.13
CA GLN A 47 6.77 -6.65 1.79
C GLN A 47 6.17 -5.66 2.79
N ASP A 48 6.31 -5.90 4.10
CA ASP A 48 5.81 -5.01 5.15
C ASP A 48 6.49 -3.63 5.09
N VAL A 49 7.80 -3.60 4.84
CA VAL A 49 8.53 -2.34 4.61
C VAL A 49 7.97 -1.61 3.39
N CYS A 50 7.76 -2.30 2.25
CA CYS A 50 7.16 -1.70 1.07
C CYS A 50 5.76 -1.11 1.32
N LEU A 51 4.94 -1.77 2.13
CA LEU A 51 3.61 -1.29 2.49
C LEU A 51 3.65 -0.06 3.40
N VAL A 52 4.54 -0.06 4.40
CA VAL A 52 4.76 1.11 5.26
C VAL A 52 5.26 2.30 4.44
N PHE A 53 6.25 2.10 3.56
CA PHE A 53 6.73 3.17 2.67
C PHE A 53 5.66 3.67 1.72
N SER A 54 4.84 2.77 1.15
CA SER A 54 3.70 3.16 0.31
C SER A 54 2.71 4.04 1.08
N LEU A 55 2.37 3.67 2.31
CA LEU A 55 1.50 4.49 3.16
C LEU A 55 2.12 5.86 3.47
N ILE A 56 3.42 5.91 3.79
CA ILE A 56 4.14 7.17 4.03
C ILE A 56 4.14 8.05 2.78
N LEU A 57 4.40 7.49 1.59
CA LEU A 57 4.38 8.26 0.34
C LEU A 57 2.98 8.79 0.01
N LEU A 58 1.93 8.01 0.27
CA LEU A 58 0.55 8.47 0.11
C LEU A 58 0.25 9.65 1.03
N LEU A 59 0.62 9.56 2.31
CA LEU A 59 0.42 10.64 3.27
C LEU A 59 1.26 11.88 2.89
N LEU A 60 2.52 11.68 2.50
CA LEU A 60 3.38 12.75 2.03
C LEU A 60 2.80 13.44 0.79
N ALA A 61 2.27 12.68 -0.18
CA ALA A 61 1.62 13.23 -1.37
C ALA A 61 0.36 14.03 -1.02
N LEU A 62 -0.41 13.60 -0.01
CA LEU A 62 -1.59 14.32 0.49
C LEU A 62 -1.24 15.61 1.25
N PHE A 63 -0.15 15.62 2.03
CA PHE A 63 0.26 16.81 2.78
C PHE A 63 1.06 17.80 1.94
N SER A 64 1.84 17.32 0.97
CA SER A 64 2.68 18.15 0.11
C SER A 64 1.91 18.91 -0.98
N THR A 65 0.63 18.58 -1.19
CA THR A 65 -0.18 19.18 -2.24
C THR A 65 -0.63 20.60 -1.92
N SER A 66 -0.71 21.42 -2.97
CA SER A 66 -1.06 22.85 -2.88
C SER A 66 -2.41 23.10 -2.22
N LEU A 67 -3.36 22.17 -2.31
CA LEU A 67 -4.67 22.25 -1.65
C LEU A 67 -4.58 22.11 -0.13
N SER A 68 -3.68 21.24 0.36
CA SER A 68 -3.39 21.11 1.80
C SER A 68 -2.75 22.40 2.32
N GLN A 69 -1.84 23.00 1.53
CA GLN A 69 -1.19 24.27 1.87
C GLN A 69 -2.14 25.47 1.80
N ALA A 70 -3.20 25.41 0.99
CA ALA A 70 -4.23 26.43 0.87
C ALA A 70 -5.34 26.33 1.94
N GLY A 71 -5.26 25.36 2.86
CA GLY A 71 -6.24 25.17 3.95
C GLY A 71 -7.43 24.27 3.61
N LEU A 72 -7.49 23.67 2.41
CA LEU A 72 -8.56 22.75 1.98
C LEU A 72 -8.27 21.28 2.35
N ILE A 73 -7.59 21.06 3.49
CA ILE A 73 -7.17 19.72 3.89
C ILE A 73 -8.35 18.81 4.21
N GLY A 74 -9.46 19.37 4.71
CA GLY A 74 -10.69 18.63 5.02
C GLY A 74 -11.35 18.01 3.79
N GLU A 75 -11.46 18.78 2.70
CA GLU A 75 -12.00 18.32 1.41
C GLU A 75 -11.14 17.21 0.80
N LEU A 76 -9.81 17.38 0.85
CA LEU A 76 -8.86 16.39 0.35
C LEU A 76 -8.94 15.10 1.16
N PHE A 77 -9.01 15.22 2.50
CA PHE A 77 -9.15 14.07 3.38
C PHE A 77 -10.47 13.33 3.15
N GLN A 78 -11.60 14.04 3.00
CA GLN A 78 -12.88 13.39 2.68
C GLN A 78 -12.85 12.61 1.36
N ARG A 79 -12.07 13.07 0.38
CA ARG A 79 -11.94 12.39 -0.92
C ARG A 79 -11.04 11.15 -0.85
N PHE A 80 -9.96 11.19 -0.08
CA PHE A 80 -8.97 10.11 -0.01
C PHE A 80 -9.06 9.24 1.26
N GLN A 81 -9.97 9.53 2.19
CA GLN A 81 -10.16 8.80 3.46
C GLN A 81 -10.30 7.29 3.23
N TRP A 82 -11.07 6.87 2.23
CA TRP A 82 -11.26 5.47 1.90
C TRP A 82 -9.97 4.80 1.45
N CYS A 83 -9.11 5.51 0.72
CA CYS A 83 -7.81 4.99 0.31
C CYS A 83 -6.89 4.78 1.52
N ILE A 84 -6.87 5.74 2.46
CA ILE A 84 -6.06 5.64 3.68
C ILE A 84 -6.57 4.50 4.58
N ILE A 85 -7.88 4.44 4.81
CA ILE A 85 -8.51 3.40 5.63
C ILE A 85 -8.20 2.01 5.04
N VAL A 86 -8.39 1.82 3.73
CA VAL A 86 -8.11 0.55 3.08
C VAL A 86 -6.62 0.21 3.13
N ALA A 87 -5.71 1.18 2.99
CA ALA A 87 -4.27 0.95 3.13
C ALA A 87 -3.88 0.51 4.55
N VAL A 88 -4.44 1.13 5.58
CA VAL A 88 -4.19 0.75 6.98
C VAL A 88 -4.76 -0.64 7.29
N ILE A 89 -5.98 -0.93 6.85
CA ILE A 89 -6.60 -2.25 7.01
C ILE A 89 -5.76 -3.31 6.29
N TYR A 90 -5.32 -3.04 5.07
CA TYR A 90 -4.49 -3.97 4.30
C TYR A 90 -3.16 -4.25 5.00
N LEU A 91 -2.47 -3.22 5.47
CA LEU A 91 -1.22 -3.36 6.24
C LEU A 91 -1.44 -4.22 7.49
N ALA A 92 -2.50 -3.95 8.27
CA ALA A 92 -2.81 -4.72 9.48
C ALA A 92 -3.13 -6.20 9.18
N LEU A 93 -3.88 -6.46 8.11
CA LEU A 93 -4.18 -7.83 7.67
C LEU A 93 -2.92 -8.57 7.20
N SER A 94 -2.03 -7.90 6.46
CA SER A 94 -0.75 -8.47 6.02
C SER A 94 0.13 -8.81 7.24
N LEU A 95 0.32 -7.88 8.18
CA LEU A 95 1.06 -8.12 9.42
C LEU A 95 0.49 -9.28 10.25
N ALA A 96 -0.84 -9.34 10.40
CA ALA A 96 -1.51 -10.44 11.09
C ALA A 96 -1.27 -11.79 10.40
N PHE A 97 -1.38 -11.82 9.08
CA PHE A 97 -1.13 -13.02 8.29
C PHE A 97 0.34 -13.47 8.36
N HIS A 98 1.29 -12.54 8.21
CA HIS A 98 2.73 -12.82 8.31
C HIS A 98 3.11 -13.36 9.69
N SER A 99 2.64 -12.70 10.75
CA SER A 99 2.92 -13.11 12.13
C SER A 99 2.39 -14.51 12.42
N TRP A 100 1.15 -14.79 12.03
CA TRP A 100 0.55 -16.12 12.22
C TRP A 100 1.25 -17.18 11.36
N SER A 101 1.54 -16.89 10.09
CA SER A 101 2.25 -17.80 9.20
C SER A 101 3.63 -18.17 9.74
N LEU A 102 4.40 -17.20 10.23
CA LEU A 102 5.73 -17.44 10.78
C LEU A 102 5.68 -18.21 12.09
N GLU A 103 4.73 -17.90 12.97
CA GLU A 103 4.54 -18.63 14.23
C GLU A 103 4.31 -20.13 13.96
N GLN A 104 3.46 -20.47 12.98
CA GLN A 104 3.20 -21.86 12.61
C GLN A 104 4.43 -22.56 12.03
N GLN A 105 5.17 -21.90 11.14
CA GLN A 105 6.40 -22.45 10.56
C GLN A 105 7.51 -22.66 11.61
N TRP A 106 7.58 -21.80 12.63
CA TRP A 106 8.54 -21.93 13.71
C TRP A 106 8.16 -23.03 14.70
N GLN A 107 6.88 -23.17 15.02
CA GLN A 107 6.39 -24.19 15.95
C GLN A 107 6.36 -25.61 15.33
N ARG A 108 6.09 -25.72 14.02
CA ARG A 108 5.95 -26.99 13.30
C ARG A 108 6.69 -26.95 11.97
N SER A 109 8.02 -27.00 12.05
CA SER A 109 8.91 -26.92 10.87
C SER A 109 8.80 -28.12 9.92
N ASP A 110 8.17 -29.20 10.36
CA ASP A 110 8.02 -30.49 9.70
C ASP A 110 6.74 -30.62 8.86
N VAL A 111 5.69 -29.82 9.13
CA VAL A 111 4.46 -29.80 8.31
C VAL A 111 3.87 -28.40 8.21
N TYR A 112 3.89 -27.82 7.01
CA TYR A 112 3.21 -26.57 6.70
C TYR A 112 1.69 -26.80 6.55
N ILE A 113 0.94 -26.70 7.66
CA ILE A 113 -0.52 -26.88 7.68
C ILE A 113 -1.21 -25.53 7.81
N TRP A 114 -2.00 -25.15 6.80
CA TRP A 114 -2.88 -23.99 6.88
C TRP A 114 -4.12 -24.34 7.68
N THR A 115 -4.33 -23.64 8.79
CA THR A 115 -5.60 -23.74 9.54
C THR A 115 -6.72 -23.05 8.77
N HIS A 116 -7.98 -23.44 9.03
CA HIS A 116 -9.16 -22.76 8.45
C HIS A 116 -9.15 -21.24 8.73
N GLY A 117 -8.66 -20.84 9.92
CA GLY A 117 -8.47 -19.43 10.28
C GLY A 117 -7.48 -18.72 9.36
N MET A 118 -6.31 -19.33 9.10
CA MET A 118 -5.31 -18.76 8.19
C MET A 118 -5.83 -18.63 6.75
N VAL A 119 -6.57 -19.62 6.25
CA VAL A 119 -7.17 -19.56 4.91
C VAL A 119 -8.18 -18.41 4.83
N SER A 120 -9.00 -18.23 5.88
CA SER A 120 -9.95 -17.12 5.94
C SER A 120 -9.24 -15.76 5.96
N LEU A 121 -8.22 -15.61 6.81
CA LEU A 121 -7.44 -14.37 6.93
C LEU A 121 -6.73 -14.04 5.62
N TYR A 122 -6.12 -15.03 4.97
CA TYR A 122 -5.49 -14.88 3.67
C TYR A 122 -6.49 -14.44 2.58
N THR A 123 -7.67 -15.06 2.54
CA THR A 123 -8.69 -14.72 1.54
C THR A 123 -9.21 -13.29 1.74
N ILE A 124 -9.41 -12.87 3.00
CA ILE A 124 -9.79 -11.51 3.35
C ILE A 124 -8.66 -10.54 2.96
N GLN A 125 -7.42 -10.85 3.33
CA GLN A 125 -6.24 -10.04 2.99
C GLN A 125 -6.11 -9.84 1.48
N ARG A 126 -6.33 -10.88 0.66
CA ARG A 126 -6.31 -10.79 -0.81
C ARG A 126 -7.40 -9.89 -1.36
N THR A 127 -8.61 -10.05 -0.84
CA THR A 127 -9.78 -9.28 -1.28
C THR A 127 -9.57 -7.79 -0.98
N VAL A 128 -9.09 -7.48 0.23
CA VAL A 128 -8.73 -6.12 0.62
C VAL A 128 -7.54 -5.60 -0.18
N GLY A 129 -6.56 -6.46 -0.49
CA GLY A 129 -5.42 -6.14 -1.35
C GLY A 129 -5.85 -5.65 -2.74
N CYS A 130 -6.81 -6.33 -3.38
CA CYS A 130 -7.36 -5.86 -4.66
C CYS A 130 -7.93 -4.43 -4.57
N LEU A 131 -8.70 -4.14 -3.50
CA LEU A 131 -9.23 -2.81 -3.25
C LEU A 131 -8.11 -1.79 -2.99
N HIS A 132 -7.13 -2.17 -2.19
CA HIS A 132 -5.96 -1.34 -1.88
C HIS A 132 -5.21 -0.96 -3.16
N TYR A 133 -4.87 -1.93 -4.02
CA TYR A 133 -4.13 -1.67 -5.26
C TYR A 133 -4.88 -0.73 -6.20
N TYR A 134 -6.20 -0.94 -6.34
CA TYR A 134 -7.02 -0.07 -7.18
C TYR A 134 -7.09 1.36 -6.62
N LEU A 135 -7.43 1.50 -5.33
CA LEU A 135 -7.59 2.82 -4.71
C LEU A 135 -6.27 3.57 -4.61
N TYR A 136 -5.18 2.88 -4.26
CA TYR A 136 -3.84 3.47 -4.15
C TYR A 136 -3.33 3.96 -5.50
N LYS A 137 -3.40 3.14 -6.55
CA LYS A 137 -3.05 3.56 -7.91
C LYS A 137 -3.87 4.77 -8.33
N ARG A 138 -5.19 4.72 -8.10
CA ARG A 138 -6.10 5.83 -8.44
C ARG A 138 -5.75 7.11 -7.67
N ALA A 139 -5.37 7.00 -6.40
CA ALA A 139 -5.01 8.13 -5.56
C ALA A 139 -3.70 8.79 -6.00
N ILE A 140 -2.65 7.99 -6.21
CA ILE A 140 -1.34 8.48 -6.65
C ILE A 140 -1.43 9.15 -8.02
N LEU A 141 -2.17 8.57 -8.97
CA LEU A 141 -2.35 9.19 -10.29
C LEU A 141 -3.12 10.52 -10.20
N GLN A 142 -4.17 10.60 -9.38
CA GLN A 142 -4.90 11.86 -9.17
C GLN A 142 -4.04 12.93 -8.48
N LEU A 143 -3.24 12.54 -7.50
CA LEU A 143 -2.36 13.48 -6.79
C LEU A 143 -1.22 13.98 -7.67
N SER A 144 -0.80 13.19 -8.66
CA SER A 144 0.27 13.52 -9.62
C SER A 144 -0.20 14.39 -10.80
N ASP A 145 -1.52 14.40 -11.08
CA ASP A 145 -2.08 15.18 -12.19
C ASP A 145 -2.19 16.66 -11.82
N LYS A 146 -1.45 17.50 -12.54
CA LYS A 146 -1.47 18.97 -12.35
C LYS A 146 -2.81 19.60 -12.69
N ASN A 147 -3.57 19.03 -13.63
CA ASN A 147 -4.86 19.59 -14.05
C ASN A 147 -5.97 19.33 -13.03
N PHE A 148 -5.78 18.35 -12.15
CA PHE A 148 -6.74 18.05 -11.09
C PHE A 148 -6.99 19.26 -10.18
N TYR A 149 -5.92 20.00 -9.84
CA TYR A 149 -6.00 21.18 -8.97
C TYR A 149 -6.71 22.35 -9.66
N THR A 150 -6.44 22.56 -10.95
CA THR A 150 -7.04 23.63 -11.75
C THR A 150 -8.56 23.48 -11.88
N HIS A 151 -9.06 22.25 -12.01
CA HIS A 151 -10.50 22.00 -12.10
C HIS A 151 -11.20 22.04 -10.74
N LEU A 152 -10.51 21.72 -9.64
CA LEU A 152 -11.10 21.81 -8.30
C LEU A 152 -11.24 23.27 -7.85
N SER A 153 -10.25 24.13 -8.14
CA SER A 153 -10.30 25.56 -7.81
C SER A 153 -11.33 26.37 -8.59
N LEU A 154 -11.85 25.84 -9.70
CA LEU A 154 -12.88 26.51 -10.53
C LEU A 154 -14.32 26.16 -10.10
N ARG A 155 -14.48 25.24 -9.13
CA ARG A 155 -15.80 24.86 -8.58
C ARG A 155 -16.13 25.50 -7.23
N THR A 156 -15.20 26.25 -6.65
CA THR A 156 -15.40 27.18 -5.54
C THR A 156 -15.62 28.58 -6.09
#